data_AF-A0A2V9FBL2-F1
#
_entry.id   AF-A0A2V9FBL2-F1
#
_cell.length_a   1.000
_cell.length_b   1.000
_cell.length_c   1.000
_cell.angle_alpha   90.00
_cell.angle_beta   90.00
_cell.angle_gamma   90.00
#
_symmetry.space_group_name_H-M   'P 1'
#
loop_
_entity.id
_entity.type
_entity.pdbx_description
1 polymer ?
#
loop_
_entity_poly.entity_id
_entity_poly.type
_entity_poly.pdbx_seq_one_letter_code
_entity_poly.pdbx_strand_id
1 'polypeptide(L)'
;MNQSSSAFAPYLGGPGLQVTISPGTVLCSNVITKLPLTIIPLAPNSTSFVYIQFLQIGDITLPFTAQAVPGQVTPIIAVTTNANVGPDGIPIATVVTGASSVLSLVDTRPDLIL
;
A
#
# COMPACT_ATOMS: atom_id res chain seq x y z
N MET A 1 19.98 3.45 6.61
CA MET A 1 18.81 3.72 5.75
C MET A 1 17.83 4.54 6.58
N ASN A 2 17.55 5.78 6.18
CA ASN A 2 16.63 6.66 6.93
C ASN A 2 15.20 6.12 6.80
N GLN A 3 14.59 5.71 7.91
CA GLN A 3 13.14 5.58 7.96
C GLN A 3 12.55 6.96 7.66
N SER A 4 11.72 7.06 6.62
CA SER A 4 10.96 8.28 6.38
C SER A 4 9.89 8.38 7.47
N SER A 5 9.93 9.46 8.25
CA SER A 5 8.97 9.73 9.34
C SER A 5 7.57 10.15 8.84
N SER A 6 7.32 10.02 7.54
CA SER A 6 6.08 10.42 6.89
C SER A 6 5.10 9.24 6.78
N ALA A 7 3.81 9.50 6.96
CA ALA A 7 2.75 8.48 6.92
C ALA A 7 2.69 7.82 5.54
N PHE A 8 2.57 6.48 5.51
CA PHE A 8 2.54 5.69 4.27
C PHE A 8 3.79 5.82 3.39
N ALA A 9 4.88 6.41 3.90
CA ALA A 9 6.08 6.56 3.10
C ALA A 9 6.66 5.18 2.74
N PRO A 10 6.91 4.92 1.45
CA PRO A 10 7.56 3.69 1.04
C PRO A 10 9.07 3.80 1.28
N TYR A 11 9.68 2.71 1.74
CA TYR A 11 11.13 2.62 1.87
C TYR A 11 11.62 1.17 1.78
N LEU A 12 12.91 0.99 1.52
CA LEU A 12 13.55 -0.32 1.53
C LEU A 12 13.91 -0.67 2.97
N GLY A 13 13.05 -1.46 3.63
CA GLY A 13 13.21 -1.82 5.05
C GLY A 13 14.12 -3.02 5.34
N GLY A 14 14.62 -3.70 4.31
CA GLY A 14 15.42 -4.92 4.47
C GLY A 14 15.98 -5.46 3.15
N PRO A 15 16.80 -6.53 3.19
CA PRO A 15 17.34 -7.15 1.99
C PRO A 15 16.25 -7.86 1.16
N GLY A 16 16.49 -7.97 -0.15
CA GLY A 16 15.67 -8.77 -1.06
C GLY A 16 14.60 -7.99 -1.83
N LEU A 17 13.56 -8.71 -2.25
CA LEU A 17 12.46 -8.21 -3.07
C LEU A 17 11.29 -7.81 -2.18
N GLN A 18 11.46 -6.71 -1.46
CA GLN A 18 10.42 -6.19 -0.58
C GLN A 18 10.47 -4.66 -0.51
N VAL A 19 9.29 -4.07 -0.33
CA VAL A 19 9.14 -2.66 0.06
C VAL A 19 8.40 -2.62 1.38
N THR A 20 8.75 -1.67 2.24
CA THR A 20 8.08 -1.42 3.51
C THR A 20 7.33 -0.09 3.43
N ILE A 21 6.10 -0.08 3.90
CA ILE A 21 5.25 1.10 3.98
C ILE A 21 5.16 1.50 5.45
N SER A 22 5.56 2.74 5.76
CA SER A 22 5.43 3.31 7.10
C SER A 22 3.98 3.28 7.56
N PRO A 23 3.72 3.10 8.88
CA PRO A 23 2.37 3.15 9.42
C PRO A 23 1.72 4.51 9.13
N GLY A 24 0.40 4.54 9.12
CA GLY A 24 -0.35 5.75 8.87
C GLY A 24 -1.79 5.64 9.33
N THR A 25 -2.51 6.76 9.27
CA THR A 25 -3.92 6.82 9.63
C THR A 25 -4.71 7.34 8.45
N VAL A 26 -5.83 6.70 8.15
CA VAL A 26 -6.75 7.08 7.08
C VAL A 26 -8.09 7.43 7.71
N LEU A 27 -8.63 8.60 7.38
CA LEU A 27 -10.02 8.95 7.66
C LEU A 27 -10.85 8.60 6.42
N CYS A 28 -11.77 7.65 6.54
CA CYS A 28 -12.68 7.26 5.47
C CYS A 28 -14.09 7.14 6.03
N SER A 29 -15.08 7.79 5.42
CA SER A 29 -16.48 7.73 5.85
C SER A 29 -16.68 8.03 7.34
N ASN A 30 -16.01 9.06 7.86
CA ASN A 30 -15.96 9.44 9.28
C ASN A 30 -15.37 8.40 10.24
N VAL A 31 -14.77 7.32 9.73
CA VAL A 31 -14.06 6.33 10.52
C VAL A 31 -12.55 6.53 10.37
N ILE A 32 -11.86 6.62 11.49
CA ILE A 32 -10.40 6.68 11.55
C ILE A 32 -9.86 5.26 11.62
N THR A 33 -9.19 4.81 10.57
CA THR A 33 -8.53 3.51 10.52
C THR A 33 -7.02 3.68 10.57
N LYS A 34 -6.36 3.00 11.51
CA LYS A 34 -4.90 2.94 11.60
C LYS A 34 -4.41 1.76 10.77
N LEU A 35 -3.53 2.04 9.81
CA LEU A 35 -2.82 1.03 9.06
C LEU A 35 -1.44 0.81 9.69
N PRO A 36 -1.11 -0.42 10.09
CA PRO A 36 0.19 -0.71 10.68
C PRO A 36 1.30 -0.63 9.63
N LEU A 37 2.54 -0.71 10.10
CA LEU A 37 3.69 -0.92 9.23
C LEU A 37 3.45 -2.18 8.39
N THR A 38 3.58 -2.05 7.07
CA THR A 38 3.25 -3.12 6.13
C THR A 38 4.49 -3.46 5.31
N ILE A 39 4.86 -4.76 5.28
CA ILE A 39 5.95 -5.27 4.44
C ILE A 39 5.32 -5.98 3.26
N ILE A 40 5.65 -5.54 2.05
CA ILE A 40 5.09 -6.04 0.80
C ILE A 40 6.19 -6.85 0.08
N PRO A 41 6.03 -8.19 -0.03
CA PRO A 41 6.90 -8.98 -0.90
C PRO A 41 6.59 -8.67 -2.37
N LEU A 42 7.64 -8.63 -3.19
CA LEU A 42 7.56 -8.29 -4.61
C LEU A 42 8.03 -9.47 -5.46
N ALA A 43 7.42 -9.62 -6.64
CA ALA A 43 7.88 -10.61 -7.61
C ALA A 43 9.20 -10.17 -8.26
N PRO A 44 10.11 -11.10 -8.60
CA PRO A 44 11.33 -10.78 -9.35
C PRO A 44 10.99 -10.29 -10.77
N ASN A 45 11.83 -9.42 -11.33
CA ASN A 45 11.72 -8.92 -12.71
C ASN A 45 10.34 -8.33 -13.04
N SER A 46 9.78 -7.55 -12.12
CA SER A 46 8.43 -7.01 -12.26
C SER A 46 8.34 -5.53 -11.92
N THR A 47 7.30 -4.88 -12.43
CA THR A 47 6.88 -3.54 -11.99
C THR A 47 5.62 -3.70 -11.16
N SER A 48 5.68 -3.25 -9.91
CA SER A 48 4.58 -3.31 -8.95
C SER A 48 4.15 -1.91 -8.55
N PHE A 49 2.84 -1.70 -8.45
CA PHE A 49 2.19 -0.47 -8.02
C PHE A 49 1.58 -0.73 -6.63
N VAL A 50 1.99 0.07 -5.66
CA VAL A 50 1.50 0.02 -4.28
C VAL A 50 0.50 1.14 -4.08
N TYR A 51 -0.64 0.81 -3.48
CA TYR A 51 -1.75 1.74 -3.29
C TYR A 51 -2.50 1.47 -1.99
N ILE A 52 -3.20 2.48 -1.48
CA ILE A 52 -4.22 2.32 -0.47
C ILE A 52 -5.51 1.98 -1.21
N GLN A 53 -6.05 0.79 -0.97
CA GLN A 53 -7.33 0.36 -1.52
C GLN A 53 -8.43 0.56 -0.48
N PHE A 54 -9.55 1.12 -0.91
CA PHE A 54 -10.75 1.27 -0.09
C PHE A 54 -11.73 0.15 -0.42
N LEU A 55 -11.76 -0.89 0.42
CA LEU A 55 -12.68 -2.01 0.20
C LEU A 55 -14.02 -1.73 0.88
N GLN A 56 -15.09 -1.71 0.09
CA GLN A 56 -16.46 -1.83 0.60
C GLN A 56 -16.79 -3.31 0.75
N ILE A 57 -17.15 -3.74 1.96
CA ILE A 57 -17.45 -5.15 2.22
C ILE A 57 -18.87 -5.46 1.76
N GLY A 58 -18.94 -6.23 0.67
CA GLY A 58 -20.14 -6.63 -0.07
C GLY A 58 -19.82 -7.54 -1.27
N ASP A 59 -18.63 -7.42 -1.86
CA ASP A 59 -18.28 -8.14 -3.11
C ASP A 59 -17.07 -9.10 -3.05
N ILE A 60 -16.24 -9.15 -2.00
CA ILE A 60 -15.02 -10.00 -2.00
C ILE A 60 -14.67 -10.58 -0.62
N THR A 61 -14.42 -11.89 -0.59
CA THR A 61 -13.74 -12.60 0.51
C THR A 61 -12.25 -12.28 0.46
N LEU A 62 -11.72 -11.53 1.43
CA LEU A 62 -10.27 -11.32 1.58
C LEU A 62 -9.63 -12.37 2.51
N PRO A 63 -8.34 -12.71 2.31
CA PRO A 63 -7.66 -13.79 3.02
C PRO A 63 -7.17 -13.45 4.44
N PHE A 64 -7.68 -12.41 5.11
CA PHE A 64 -7.29 -12.12 6.50
C PHE A 64 -8.42 -11.62 7.41
N THR A 65 -8.26 -11.92 8.70
CA THR A 65 -9.21 -11.72 9.81
C THR A 65 -9.32 -10.27 10.28
N ALA A 66 -9.84 -9.37 9.44
CA ALA A 66 -10.42 -8.12 9.93
C ALA A 66 -11.93 -8.35 10.16
N GLN A 67 -12.42 -8.20 11.39
CA GLN A 67 -13.85 -8.28 11.68
C GLN A 67 -14.56 -7.09 11.00
N ALA A 68 -15.20 -7.39 9.88
CA ALA A 68 -15.92 -6.44 9.05
C ALA A 68 -17.26 -6.01 9.67
N VAL A 69 -17.55 -4.71 9.69
CA VAL A 69 -18.92 -4.20 9.90
C VAL A 69 -19.54 -3.97 8.52
N PRO A 70 -20.73 -4.55 8.22
CA PRO A 70 -21.42 -4.31 6.95
C PRO A 70 -21.60 -2.81 6.65
N GLY A 71 -21.29 -2.40 5.41
CA GLY A 71 -21.38 -1.00 4.97
C GLY A 71 -20.18 -0.12 5.33
N GLN A 72 -19.17 -0.65 6.03
CA GLN A 72 -17.96 0.08 6.36
C GLN A 72 -16.90 -0.08 5.26
N VAL A 73 -16.33 1.05 4.82
CA VAL A 73 -15.17 1.07 3.93
C VAL A 73 -13.92 0.86 4.76
N THR A 74 -13.15 -0.18 4.45
CA THR A 74 -11.91 -0.50 5.15
C THR A 74 -10.72 -0.22 4.24
N PRO A 75 -9.83 0.72 4.58
CA PRO A 75 -8.61 0.92 3.83
C PRO A 75 -7.65 -0.23 4.07
N ILE A 76 -6.93 -0.67 3.04
CA ILE A 76 -5.86 -1.67 3.10
C ILE A 76 -4.69 -1.22 2.23
N ILE A 77 -3.48 -1.72 2.51
CA ILE A 77 -2.35 -1.58 1.58
C ILE A 77 -2.40 -2.75 0.61
N ALA A 78 -2.42 -2.44 -0.69
CA ALA A 78 -2.48 -3.44 -1.74
C ALA A 78 -1.37 -3.20 -2.77
N VAL A 79 -1.06 -4.26 -3.52
CA VAL A 79 -0.04 -4.28 -4.56
C VAL A 79 -0.57 -4.97 -5.80
N THR A 80 -0.25 -4.43 -6.97
CA THR A 80 -0.63 -4.99 -8.26
C THR A 80 0.46 -4.76 -9.29
N THR A 81 0.45 -5.52 -10.38
CA THR A 81 1.29 -5.26 -11.56
C THR A 81 0.58 -4.42 -12.63
N ASN A 82 -0.71 -4.09 -12.42
CA ASN A 82 -1.49 -3.25 -13.31
C ASN A 82 -1.48 -1.78 -12.84
N ALA A 83 -0.97 -0.87 -13.66
CA ALA A 83 -0.92 0.56 -13.34
C ALA A 83 -2.32 1.19 -13.16
N ASN A 84 -3.35 0.60 -13.77
CA ASN A 84 -4.72 1.09 -13.71
C ASN A 84 -5.43 0.52 -12.49
N VAL A 85 -5.05 1.03 -11.32
CA VAL A 85 -5.84 0.85 -10.11
C VAL A 85 -7.09 1.73 -10.29
N GLY A 86 -8.28 1.15 -10.14
CA GLY A 86 -9.55 1.88 -10.30
C GLY A 86 -9.67 3.10 -9.36
N PRO A 87 -10.80 3.82 -9.41
CA PRO A 87 -10.99 5.06 -8.64
C PRO A 87 -10.84 4.89 -7.11
N ASP A 88 -10.93 3.65 -6.61
CA ASP A 88 -10.83 3.31 -5.18
C ASP A 88 -9.39 3.06 -4.70
N GLY A 89 -8.39 3.38 -5.52
CA GLY A 89 -6.97 3.23 -5.20
C GLY A 89 -6.25 4.58 -5.12
N ILE A 90 -5.66 4.90 -3.97
CA ILE A 90 -4.73 6.03 -3.85
C ILE A 90 -3.30 5.51 -4.07
N PRO A 91 -2.57 5.97 -5.10
CA PRO A 91 -1.21 5.50 -5.34
C PRO A 91 -0.29 5.92 -4.19
N ILE A 92 0.61 5.01 -3.80
CA ILE A 92 1.66 5.26 -2.81
C ILE A 92 3.03 5.18 -3.47
N ALA A 93 3.28 4.12 -4.24
CA ALA A 93 4.60 3.91 -4.82
C ALA A 93 4.55 3.10 -6.10
N THR A 94 5.56 3.30 -6.94
CA THR A 94 5.92 2.37 -8.02
C THR A 94 7.25 1.72 -7.69
N VAL A 95 7.31 0.40 -7.78
CA VAL A 95 8.51 -0.38 -7.47
C VAL A 95 8.89 -1.24 -8.67
N VAL A 96 10.15 -1.15 -9.09
CA VAL A 96 10.72 -1.99 -10.16
C VAL A 96 11.75 -2.90 -9.54
N THR A 97 11.60 -4.20 -9.77
CA THR A 97 12.51 -5.23 -9.25
C THR A 97 13.33 -5.87 -10.36
N GLY A 98 14.57 -6.24 -10.02
CA GLY A 98 15.38 -7.17 -10.79
C GLY A 98 15.16 -8.60 -10.29
N ALA A 99 16.14 -9.47 -10.55
CA ALA A 99 16.04 -10.88 -10.15
C ALA A 99 16.06 -11.09 -8.62
N SER A 100 16.78 -10.23 -7.88
CA SER A 100 17.00 -10.41 -6.43
C SER A 100 17.02 -9.11 -5.61
N SER A 101 16.83 -7.96 -6.26
CA SER A 101 16.86 -6.65 -5.61
C SER A 101 15.83 -5.69 -6.19
N VAL A 102 15.44 -4.70 -5.40
CA VAL A 102 14.69 -3.54 -5.89
C VAL A 102 15.65 -2.63 -6.65
N LEU A 103 15.34 -2.38 -7.93
CA LEU A 103 16.12 -1.51 -8.81
C LEU A 103 15.68 -0.05 -8.72
N SER A 104 14.38 0.16 -8.53
CA SER A 104 13.79 1.49 -8.41
C SER A 104 12.61 1.47 -7.45
N LEU A 105 12.53 2.51 -6.62
CA LEU A 105 11.39 2.81 -5.78
C LEU A 105 11.06 4.29 -5.97
N VAL A 106 9.89 4.57 -6.51
CA VAL A 106 9.38 5.92 -6.71
C VAL A 106 8.20 6.12 -5.77
N ASP A 107 8.30 7.11 -4.88
CA ASP A 107 7.20 7.58 -4.08
C ASP A 107 6.24 8.37 -4.97
N THR A 108 5.00 7.89 -5.09
CA THR A 108 3.94 8.47 -5.92
C THR A 108 2.74 8.89 -5.09
N ARG A 109 2.92 8.99 -3.77
CA ARG A 109 1.88 9.54 -2.89
C ARG A 109 1.46 10.90 -3.45
N PRO A 110 0.15 11.14 -3.65
CA PRO A 110 -0.30 12.48 -3.98
C PRO A 110 0.09 13.39 -2.81
N ASP A 111 0.84 14.46 -3.10
CA ASP A 111 1.15 15.46 -2.10
C ASP A 111 -0.16 15.97 -1.50
N LEU A 112 -0.41 15.63 -0.23
CA LEU A 112 -1.53 16.16 0.54
C LEU A 112 -1.16 17.60 0.91
N ILE A 113 -1.38 18.53 -0.01
CA ILE A 113 -1.46 19.95 0.33
C ILE A 113 -2.74 20.10 1.16
N LEU A 114 -2.56 20.19 2.48
CA LEU A 114 -3.60 20.64 3.42
C LEU A 114 -3.71 22.17 3.39
#